data_AF-A0A651HHY7-F1
#
_entry.id   AF-A0A651HHY7-F1
#
_cell.length_a   1.000
_cell.length_b   1.000
_cell.length_c   1.000
_cell.angle_alpha   90.00
_cell.angle_beta   90.00
_cell.angle_gamma   90.00
#
_symmetry.space_group_name_H-M   'P 1'
#
loop_
_entity.id
_entity.type
_entity.pdbx_description
1 polymer ?
#
loop_
_entity_poly.entity_id
_entity_poly.type
_entity_poly.pdbx_seq_one_letter_code
_entity_poly.pdbx_strand_id
1 'polypeptide(L)'
;MVVALGVLPGCDALSRPEAQAAPAAADLRSHFTFHGDVSVEMSGNVAQVKVVVDPEPYRRGGDLWAKATPYIFLFSSSTRDAFEAHPGLGGVRVMIQHPNGDTMAQALLSREVLSEMGWRQALNLSGLARRDGTERPGRMQDLVRWGEDRTEFQYNPDYISSP
;
A
#
# COMPACT_ATOMS: atom_id res chain seq x y z
N MET A 1 -34.18 -61.77 -1.10
CA MET A 1 -32.78 -61.39 -0.84
C MET A 1 -32.56 -60.04 -1.51
N VAL A 2 -32.46 -59.00 -0.70
CA VAL A 2 -32.40 -57.58 -1.11
C VAL A 2 -30.94 -57.19 -1.22
N VAL A 3 -30.53 -56.57 -2.33
CA VAL A 3 -29.32 -55.75 -2.39
C VAL A 3 -29.68 -54.46 -3.12
N ALA A 4 -29.99 -53.45 -2.34
CA ALA A 4 -30.10 -52.07 -2.79
C ALA A 4 -28.69 -51.48 -2.88
N LEU A 5 -28.24 -51.15 -4.09
CA LEU A 5 -27.03 -50.36 -4.31
C LEU A 5 -27.38 -48.89 -4.15
N GLY A 6 -27.05 -48.34 -2.98
CA GLY A 6 -27.11 -46.91 -2.72
C GLY A 6 -26.06 -46.17 -3.53
N VAL A 7 -26.50 -45.25 -4.38
CA VAL A 7 -25.64 -44.26 -5.02
C VAL A 7 -25.45 -43.11 -4.02
N LEU A 8 -24.22 -42.91 -3.56
CA LEU A 8 -23.84 -41.81 -2.68
C LEU A 8 -23.91 -40.47 -3.45
N PRO A 9 -24.67 -39.46 -3.00
CA PRO A 9 -24.52 -38.10 -3.47
C PRO A 9 -23.39 -37.47 -2.66
N GLY A 10 -22.16 -37.62 -3.13
CA GLY A 10 -20.96 -37.10 -2.47
C GLY A 10 -20.15 -36.18 -3.37
N CYS A 11 -20.82 -35.35 -4.17
CA CYS A 11 -20.21 -34.16 -4.74
C CYS A 11 -20.46 -33.03 -3.74
N ASP A 12 -19.68 -33.05 -2.65
CA ASP A 12 -19.46 -31.85 -1.86
C ASP A 12 -18.98 -30.77 -2.81
N ALA A 13 -19.83 -29.77 -3.01
CA ALA A 13 -19.41 -28.48 -3.47
C ALA A 13 -18.24 -28.07 -2.58
N LEU A 14 -17.03 -28.16 -3.12
CA LEU A 14 -15.93 -27.32 -2.68
C LEU A 14 -16.42 -25.90 -2.92
N SER A 15 -17.12 -25.36 -1.93
CA SER A 15 -17.51 -23.96 -1.85
C SER A 15 -16.23 -23.18 -2.07
N ARG A 16 -16.05 -22.68 -3.30
CA ARG A 16 -15.04 -21.69 -3.61
C ARG A 16 -15.19 -20.62 -2.53
N PRO A 17 -14.16 -20.30 -1.73
CA PRO A 17 -14.28 -19.24 -0.74
C PRO A 17 -14.84 -18.04 -1.48
N GLU A 18 -16.04 -17.64 -1.07
CA GLU A 18 -16.79 -16.58 -1.74
C GLU A 18 -15.88 -15.36 -1.75
N ALA A 19 -15.55 -14.85 -2.93
CA ALA A 19 -14.60 -13.76 -3.06
C ALA A 19 -15.07 -12.61 -2.17
N GLN A 20 -14.32 -12.33 -1.11
CA GLN A 20 -14.74 -11.35 -0.12
C GLN A 20 -14.94 -10.01 -0.82
N ALA A 21 -16.10 -9.39 -0.62
CA ALA A 21 -16.43 -8.14 -1.31
C ALA A 21 -15.40 -7.06 -1.00
N ALA A 22 -15.04 -6.27 -2.02
CA ALA A 22 -14.18 -5.11 -1.85
C ALA A 22 -14.84 -4.09 -0.91
N PRO A 23 -14.08 -3.45 0.01
CA PRO A 23 -14.64 -2.44 0.91
C PRO A 23 -15.05 -1.17 0.16
N ALA A 24 -15.91 -0.36 0.78
CA ALA A 24 -16.20 0.98 0.27
C ALA A 24 -15.06 1.94 0.65
N ALA A 25 -14.85 2.99 -0.17
CA ALA A 25 -13.83 4.01 0.11
C ALA A 25 -14.02 4.71 1.48
N ALA A 26 -15.27 4.86 1.91
CA ALA A 26 -15.61 5.49 3.19
C ALA A 26 -15.08 4.70 4.40
N ASP A 27 -15.11 3.36 4.32
CA ASP A 27 -14.63 2.48 5.39
C ASP A 27 -13.12 2.64 5.57
N LEU A 28 -12.40 2.68 4.45
CA LEU A 28 -10.94 2.82 4.44
C LEU A 28 -10.45 4.21 4.86
N ARG A 29 -11.21 5.26 4.57
CA ARG A 29 -10.83 6.64 4.90
C ARG A 29 -10.55 6.81 6.40
N SER A 30 -11.26 6.06 7.25
CA SER A 30 -11.05 6.06 8.70
C SER A 30 -9.64 5.62 9.13
N HIS A 31 -8.99 4.78 8.33
CA HIS A 31 -7.64 4.28 8.61
C HIS A 31 -6.54 5.29 8.25
N PHE A 32 -6.77 6.15 7.25
CA PHE A 32 -5.77 7.07 6.71
C PHE A 32 -6.03 8.51 7.16
N THR A 33 -5.68 8.82 8.40
CA THR A 33 -5.69 10.19 8.92
C THR A 33 -4.27 10.76 8.92
N PHE A 34 -4.05 11.85 8.18
CA PHE A 34 -2.75 12.53 8.08
C PHE A 34 -2.93 14.05 8.21
N HIS A 35 -1.93 14.75 8.75
CA HIS A 35 -1.87 16.21 8.70
C HIS A 35 -1.52 16.67 7.28
N GLY A 36 -2.50 16.67 6.39
CA GLY A 36 -2.39 17.04 4.97
C GLY A 36 -3.69 16.74 4.22
N ASP A 37 -3.76 17.08 2.93
CA ASP A 37 -4.91 16.69 2.11
C ASP A 37 -4.73 15.24 1.63
N VAL A 38 -5.53 14.35 2.24
CA VAL A 38 -5.55 12.92 1.92
C VAL A 38 -6.96 12.54 1.49
N SER A 39 -7.03 11.87 0.34
CA SER A 39 -8.25 11.26 -0.16
C SER A 39 -8.04 9.79 -0.48
N VAL A 40 -9.10 9.01 -0.31
CA VAL A 40 -9.11 7.58 -0.58
C VAL A 40 -10.22 7.29 -1.57
N GLU A 41 -9.87 6.59 -2.64
CA GLU A 41 -10.80 6.12 -3.68
C GLU A 41 -10.61 4.61 -3.89
N MET A 42 -11.60 3.94 -4.48
CA MET A 42 -11.48 2.53 -4.84
C MET A 42 -11.35 2.37 -6.36
N SER A 43 -10.43 1.53 -6.81
CA SER A 43 -10.41 1.00 -8.18
C SER A 43 -10.43 -0.52 -8.12
N GLY A 44 -11.59 -1.11 -8.42
CA GLY A 44 -11.83 -2.53 -8.14
C GLY A 44 -11.66 -2.83 -6.65
N ASN A 45 -10.74 -3.75 -6.32
CA ASN A 45 -10.37 -4.11 -4.96
C ASN A 45 -9.08 -3.43 -4.47
N VAL A 46 -8.60 -2.40 -5.16
CA VAL A 46 -7.41 -1.63 -4.77
C VAL A 46 -7.83 -0.27 -4.23
N ALA A 47 -7.34 0.06 -3.03
CA ALA A 47 -7.49 1.38 -2.45
C ALA A 47 -6.45 2.35 -3.02
N GLN A 48 -6.89 3.48 -3.53
CA GLN A 48 -6.07 4.55 -4.05
C GLN A 48 -6.02 5.68 -3.02
N VAL A 49 -4.91 5.78 -2.31
CA VAL A 49 -4.64 6.82 -1.30
C VAL A 49 -3.86 7.94 -1.97
N LYS A 50 -4.53 9.06 -2.26
CA LYS A 50 -3.90 10.28 -2.79
C LYS A 50 -3.46 11.14 -1.62
N VAL A 51 -2.20 11.54 -1.63
CA VAL A 51 -1.61 12.41 -0.63
C VAL A 51 -1.06 13.63 -1.35
N VAL A 52 -1.69 14.79 -1.15
CA VAL A 52 -1.16 16.05 -1.65
C VAL A 52 -0.11 16.53 -0.66
N VAL A 53 1.08 16.80 -1.17
CA VAL A 53 2.21 17.22 -0.33
C VAL A 53 2.80 18.52 -0.85
N ASP A 54 3.19 19.41 0.07
CA ASP A 54 3.86 20.67 -0.28
C ASP A 54 5.22 20.36 -0.93
N PRO A 55 5.52 20.83 -2.16
CA PRO A 55 6.78 20.59 -2.84
C PRO A 55 8.02 21.17 -2.14
N GLU A 56 7.90 22.20 -1.30
CA GLU A 56 9.05 22.93 -0.74
C GLU A 56 9.93 22.07 0.21
N PRO A 57 9.35 21.29 1.15
CA PRO A 57 10.07 20.28 1.91
C PRO A 57 10.82 19.25 1.06
N TYR A 58 10.25 18.81 -0.08
CA TYR A 58 10.88 17.82 -0.97
C TYR A 58 12.02 18.39 -1.80
N ARG A 59 11.93 19.66 -2.22
CA ARG A 59 13.05 20.32 -2.93
C ARG A 59 14.33 20.36 -2.08
N ARG A 60 14.22 20.44 -0.75
CA ARG A 60 15.38 20.39 0.16
C ARG A 60 15.94 18.98 0.37
N GLY A 61 15.08 17.96 0.32
CA GLY A 61 15.47 16.55 0.44
C GLY A 61 15.91 15.90 -0.87
N GLY A 62 15.59 16.50 -2.02
CA GLY A 62 15.88 16.00 -3.36
C GLY A 62 15.09 14.74 -3.72
N ASP A 63 15.49 14.12 -4.84
CA ASP A 63 14.83 12.96 -5.44
C ASP A 63 14.65 11.80 -4.46
N LEU A 64 15.60 11.60 -3.55
CA LEU A 64 15.54 10.50 -2.57
C LEU A 64 14.34 10.64 -1.63
N TRP A 65 14.04 11.87 -1.19
CA TRP A 65 12.85 12.12 -0.38
C TRP A 65 11.58 11.89 -1.17
N ALA A 66 11.53 12.38 -2.41
CA ALA A 66 10.37 12.18 -3.29
C ALA A 66 10.11 10.69 -3.55
N LYS A 67 11.15 9.89 -3.83
CA LYS A 67 11.07 8.43 -4.00
C LYS A 67 10.59 7.71 -2.75
N ALA A 68 11.08 8.10 -1.57
CA ALA A 68 10.74 7.45 -0.32
C ALA A 68 9.31 7.71 0.15
N THR A 69 8.75 8.86 -0.21
CA THR A 69 7.46 9.35 0.28
C THR A 69 6.31 8.35 0.12
N PRO A 70 6.04 7.75 -1.06
CA PRO A 70 4.97 6.76 -1.17
C PRO A 70 5.15 5.60 -0.18
N TYR A 71 6.38 5.11 0.04
CA TYR A 71 6.69 4.04 0.98
C TYR A 71 6.49 4.44 2.45
N ILE A 72 6.75 5.71 2.77
CA ILE A 72 6.47 6.26 4.09
C ILE A 72 5.00 6.10 4.45
N PHE A 73 4.08 6.36 3.51
CA PHE A 73 2.64 6.19 3.75
C PHE A 73 2.18 4.74 3.60
N LEU A 74 2.74 4.02 2.63
CA LEU A 74 2.35 2.66 2.30
C LEU A 74 2.70 1.67 3.41
N PHE A 75 3.91 1.79 3.99
CA PHE A 75 4.36 0.94 5.11
C PHE A 75 4.00 1.56 6.45
N SER A 76 2.70 1.70 6.68
CA SER A 76 2.11 2.25 7.90
C SER A 76 1.21 1.23 8.60
N SER A 77 0.94 1.45 9.89
CA SER A 77 -0.05 0.65 10.62
C SER A 77 -1.42 0.76 9.96
N SER A 78 -1.80 1.95 9.49
CA SER A 78 -3.04 2.18 8.75
C SER A 78 -3.24 1.22 7.58
N THR A 79 -2.21 1.01 6.75
CA THR A 79 -2.28 0.06 5.63
C THR A 79 -2.41 -1.38 6.11
N ARG A 80 -1.65 -1.75 7.14
CA ARG A 80 -1.71 -3.09 7.75
C ARG A 80 -3.11 -3.37 8.32
N ASP A 81 -3.62 -2.45 9.12
CA ASP A 81 -4.93 -2.53 9.76
C ASP A 81 -6.05 -2.60 8.71
N ALA A 82 -5.92 -1.85 7.60
CA ALA A 82 -6.85 -1.92 6.49
C ALA A 82 -6.87 -3.31 5.82
N PHE A 83 -5.71 -3.95 5.65
CA PHE A 83 -5.68 -5.33 5.15
C PHE A 83 -6.28 -6.31 6.18
N GLU A 84 -5.97 -6.17 7.46
CA GLU A 84 -6.50 -7.06 8.51
C GLU A 84 -8.03 -6.93 8.63
N ALA A 85 -8.56 -5.70 8.61
CA ALA A 85 -9.98 -5.41 8.73
C ALA A 85 -10.79 -5.77 7.48
N HIS A 86 -10.18 -5.72 6.29
CA HIS A 86 -10.87 -5.93 5.03
C HIS A 86 -10.20 -7.04 4.19
N PRO A 87 -10.62 -8.31 4.34
CA PRO A 87 -10.08 -9.42 3.57
C PRO A 87 -10.25 -9.26 2.04
N GLY A 88 -11.29 -8.53 1.60
CA GLY A 88 -11.55 -8.24 0.19
C GLY A 88 -10.67 -7.13 -0.42
N LEU A 89 -9.83 -6.46 0.38
CA LEU A 89 -8.88 -5.47 -0.11
C LEU A 89 -7.67 -6.17 -0.73
N GLY A 90 -7.54 -6.09 -2.05
CA GLY A 90 -6.46 -6.73 -2.82
C GLY A 90 -5.15 -5.96 -2.82
N GLY A 91 -5.18 -4.65 -2.59
CA GLY A 91 -3.98 -3.83 -2.52
C GLY A 91 -4.23 -2.40 -2.10
N VAL A 92 -3.16 -1.68 -1.77
CA VAL A 92 -3.16 -0.25 -1.48
C VAL A 92 -2.14 0.43 -2.38
N ARG A 93 -2.60 1.40 -3.17
CA ARG A 93 -1.80 2.29 -4.00
C ARG A 93 -1.73 3.64 -3.33
N VAL A 94 -0.52 4.08 -2.98
CA VAL A 94 -0.26 5.44 -2.55
C VAL A 94 0.18 6.25 -3.77
N MET A 95 -0.44 7.42 -3.97
CA MET A 95 -0.08 8.40 -4.99
C MET A 95 0.27 9.72 -4.32
N ILE A 96 1.50 10.16 -4.50
CA ILE A 96 2.00 11.44 -4.01
C ILE A 96 1.73 12.49 -5.09
N GLN A 97 0.85 13.44 -4.77
CA GLN A 97 0.42 14.46 -5.70
C GLN A 97 1.09 15.80 -5.41
N HIS A 98 1.49 16.47 -6.48
CA HIS A 98 1.84 17.87 -6.46
C HIS A 98 0.55 18.72 -6.38
N PRO A 99 0.57 19.93 -5.79
CA PRO A 99 -0.62 20.79 -5.69
C PRO A 99 -1.27 21.18 -7.03
N ASN A 100 -0.57 21.02 -8.16
CA ASN A 100 -1.12 21.23 -9.51
C ASN A 100 -1.94 20.03 -10.03
N GLY A 101 -1.99 18.92 -9.29
CA GLY A 101 -2.73 17.71 -9.64
C GLY A 101 -1.87 16.56 -10.20
N ASP A 102 -0.60 16.80 -10.52
CA ASP A 102 0.27 15.77 -11.10
C ASP A 102 0.73 14.76 -10.05
N THR A 103 0.79 13.48 -10.43
CA THR A 103 1.37 12.43 -9.59
C THR A 103 2.89 12.46 -9.75
N MET A 104 3.60 12.75 -8.66
CA MET A 104 5.07 12.79 -8.63
C MET A 104 5.66 11.38 -8.44
N ALA A 105 5.05 10.59 -7.57
CA ALA A 105 5.47 9.23 -7.25
C ALA A 105 4.27 8.38 -6.83
N GLN A 106 4.28 7.10 -7.18
CA GLN A 106 3.29 6.16 -6.70
C GLN A 106 3.89 4.79 -6.42
N ALA A 107 3.29 4.07 -5.46
CA ALA A 107 3.61 2.68 -5.17
C ALA A 107 2.36 1.90 -4.78
N LEU A 108 2.22 0.69 -5.30
CA LEU A 108 1.16 -0.26 -5.01
C LEU A 108 1.73 -1.46 -4.26
N LEU A 109 1.21 -1.68 -3.06
CA LEU A 109 1.41 -2.89 -2.29
C LEU A 109 0.21 -3.81 -2.45
N SER A 110 0.44 -5.02 -2.99
CA SER A 110 -0.56 -6.08 -2.97
C SER A 110 -0.63 -6.73 -1.59
N ARG A 111 -1.83 -7.15 -1.19
CA ARG A 111 -2.14 -7.75 0.12
C ARG A 111 -1.19 -8.90 0.48
N GLU A 112 -0.89 -9.76 -0.48
CA GLU A 112 -0.19 -11.03 -0.25
C GLU A 112 1.34 -10.89 -0.18
N VAL A 113 1.87 -9.70 -0.48
CA VAL A 113 3.32 -9.52 -0.60
C VAL A 113 4.03 -9.56 0.76
N LEU A 114 3.41 -9.02 1.81
CA LEU A 114 4.03 -8.92 3.13
C LEU A 114 3.46 -9.95 4.10
N SER A 115 4.35 -10.84 4.57
CA SER A 115 4.11 -11.63 5.76
C SER A 115 4.14 -10.76 7.03
N GLU A 116 3.75 -11.32 8.18
CA GLU A 116 3.89 -10.68 9.49
C GLU A 116 5.30 -10.16 9.79
N MET A 117 6.33 -10.91 9.37
CA MET A 117 7.71 -10.47 9.51
C MET A 117 8.04 -9.34 8.52
N GLY A 118 7.51 -9.42 7.30
CA GLY A 118 7.59 -8.35 6.31
C GLY A 118 7.02 -7.04 6.82
N TRP A 119 5.82 -7.08 7.43
CA TRP A 119 5.19 -5.91 8.04
C TRP A 119 6.01 -5.29 9.16
N ARG A 120 6.55 -6.11 10.08
CA ARG A 120 7.43 -5.61 11.15
C ARG A 120 8.66 -4.88 10.60
N GLN A 121 9.28 -5.44 9.56
CA GLN A 121 10.42 -4.81 8.89
C GLN A 121 10.02 -3.50 8.19
N ALA A 122 8.90 -3.51 7.47
CA ALA A 122 8.38 -2.35 6.74
C ALA A 122 8.13 -1.16 7.68
N LEU A 123 7.45 -1.42 8.80
CA LEU A 123 7.14 -0.43 9.83
C LEU A 123 8.39 0.12 10.51
N ASN A 124 9.40 -0.73 10.74
CA ASN A 124 10.67 -0.29 11.30
C ASN A 124 11.41 0.63 10.31
N LEU A 125 11.51 0.24 9.04
CA LEU A 125 12.17 1.03 8.00
C LEU A 125 11.48 2.37 7.80
N SER A 126 10.15 2.39 7.67
CA SER A 126 9.39 3.63 7.50
C SER A 126 9.48 4.53 8.74
N GLY A 127 9.46 3.95 9.93
CA GLY A 127 9.65 4.68 11.19
C GLY A 127 11.04 5.29 11.34
N LEU A 128 12.09 4.60 10.91
CA LEU A 128 13.46 5.13 10.89
C LEU A 128 13.62 6.22 9.83
N ALA A 129 13.07 6.02 8.64
CA ALA A 129 13.09 7.00 7.55
C ALA A 129 12.40 8.31 7.94
N ARG A 130 11.20 8.25 8.55
CA ARG A 130 10.48 9.44 9.03
C ARG A 130 11.25 10.22 10.10
N ARG A 131 11.91 9.50 11.01
CA ARG A 131 12.56 10.11 12.19
C ARG A 131 13.95 10.65 11.89
N ASP A 132 14.76 9.86 11.20
CA ASP A 132 16.19 10.10 11.03
C ASP A 132 16.53 10.47 9.57
N GLY A 133 15.58 10.42 8.63
CA GLY A 133 15.86 10.52 7.19
C GLY A 133 16.53 11.82 6.74
N THR A 134 16.33 12.90 7.51
CA THR A 134 16.97 14.20 7.25
C THR A 134 18.45 14.19 7.65
N GLU A 135 18.77 13.58 8.79
CA GLU A 135 20.14 13.54 9.33
C GLU A 135 20.94 12.35 8.77
N ARG A 136 20.25 11.28 8.37
CA ARG A 136 20.82 10.02 7.90
C ARG A 136 20.11 9.58 6.61
N PRO A 137 20.54 10.10 5.45
CA PRO A 137 19.94 9.79 4.15
C PRO A 137 19.89 8.29 3.84
N GLY A 138 20.81 7.48 4.37
CA GLY A 138 20.79 6.02 4.23
C GLY A 138 19.48 5.37 4.70
N ARG A 139 18.76 5.95 5.68
CA ARG A 139 17.45 5.43 6.12
C ARG A 139 16.39 5.54 5.02
N MET A 140 16.43 6.63 4.26
CA MET A 140 15.54 6.84 3.13
C MET A 140 15.91 5.89 1.97
N GLN A 141 17.20 5.68 1.72
CA GLN A 141 17.67 4.73 0.71
C GLN A 141 17.26 3.29 1.05
N ASP A 142 17.41 2.87 2.30
CA ASP A 142 17.01 1.55 2.76
C ASP A 142 15.50 1.34 2.58
N LEU A 143 14.68 2.35 2.89
CA LEU A 143 13.24 2.32 2.68
C LEU A 143 12.87 2.22 1.20
N VAL A 144 13.48 3.06 0.35
CA VAL A 144 13.25 3.05 -1.10
C VAL A 144 13.60 1.70 -1.69
N ARG A 145 14.82 1.20 -1.44
CA ARG A 145 15.26 -0.11 -1.94
C ARG A 145 14.31 -1.22 -1.50
N TRP A 146 13.95 -1.25 -0.22
CA TRP A 146 13.05 -2.29 0.28
C TRP A 146 11.65 -2.22 -0.33
N GLY A 147 11.16 -1.01 -0.60
CA GLY A 147 9.87 -0.76 -1.22
C GLY A 147 9.86 -1.13 -2.71
N GLU A 148 10.87 -0.72 -3.47
CA GLU A 148 11.01 -1.04 -4.90
C GLU A 148 11.08 -2.55 -5.15
N ASP A 149 11.71 -3.31 -4.24
CA ASP A 149 11.76 -4.78 -4.31
C ASP A 149 10.39 -5.47 -4.13
N ARG A 150 9.39 -4.77 -3.58
CA ARG A 150 8.14 -5.37 -3.04
C ARG A 150 6.87 -4.70 -3.52
N THR A 151 6.98 -3.69 -4.37
CA THR A 151 5.82 -2.93 -4.82
C THR A 151 5.93 -2.69 -6.31
N GLU A 152 4.78 -2.51 -6.95
CA GLU A 152 4.75 -1.86 -8.25
C GLU A 152 4.89 -0.36 -8.01
N PHE A 153 5.88 0.30 -8.62
CA PHE A 153 6.11 1.72 -8.41
C PHE A 153 6.29 2.47 -9.73
N GLN A 154 6.05 3.77 -9.69
CA GLN A 154 6.33 4.68 -10.80
C GLN A 154 6.73 6.05 -10.25
N TYR A 155 7.79 6.61 -10.84
CA TYR A 155 8.24 7.97 -10.59
C TYR A 155 8.01 8.82 -11.83
N ASN A 156 7.59 10.06 -11.63
CA ASN A 156 7.44 11.01 -12.71
C ASN A 156 8.79 11.68 -13.01
N PRO A 157 9.36 11.52 -14.23
CA PRO A 157 10.66 12.07 -14.58
C PRO A 157 10.72 13.60 -14.57
N ASP A 158 9.57 14.28 -14.64
CA ASP A 158 9.51 15.75 -14.54
C ASP A 158 9.81 16.25 -13.12
N TYR A 159 9.72 15.37 -12.11
CA TYR A 159 9.91 15.69 -10.70
C TYR A 159 11.05 14.92 -10.05
N ILE A 160 11.36 13.72 -10.54
CA ILE A 160 12.28 12.77 -9.92
C ILE A 160 13.17 12.19 -11.01
N SER A 161 14.48 12.39 -10.90
CA SER A 161 15.43 11.77 -11.81
C SER A 161 15.50 10.26 -11.53
N SER A 162 15.19 9.45 -12.54
CA SER A 162 15.51 8.02 -12.50
C SER A 162 17.03 7.84 -12.46
N PRO A 163 17.56 6.88 -11.66
CA PRO A 163 18.99 6.57 -11.64
C PRO A 163 19.46 5.97 -12.97
#